data_AF-A0A950H8A3-F1
#
_entry.id   AF-A0A950H8A3-F1
#
_cell.length_a   1.000
_cell.length_b   1.000
_cell.length_c   1.000
_cell.angle_alpha   90.00
_cell.angle_beta   90.00
_cell.angle_gamma   90.00
#
_symmetry.space_group_name_H-M   'P 1'
#
loop_
_entity.id
_entity.type
_entity.pdbx_description
1 polymer ?
#
loop_
_entity_poly.entity_id
_entity_poly.type
_entity_poly.pdbx_seq_one_letter_code
_entity_poly.pdbx_strand_id
1 'polypeptide(L)'
;MQGEFTGLAHPVWSTPSGYGSPENRRAFVEFASGRSRNPRYRPELEKQLEELMIIAGTPKQVIAKLRILLEETRPGILGMWGNDGSVSNEDARTCIRLLGQEVFPAVREMAKELDLKSPFETNQPVSIDYMPHLKAPVRAAAE
;
A
#
# COMPACT_ATOMS: atom_id res chain seq x y z
N MET A 1 -15.82 4.73 27.24
CA MET A 1 -16.29 3.41 27.73
C MET A 1 -15.82 2.36 26.73
N GLN A 2 -14.58 1.86 26.88
CA GLN A 2 -14.06 0.77 26.05
C GLN A 2 -14.68 -0.52 26.59
N GLY A 3 -15.56 -1.14 25.81
CA GLY A 3 -16.28 -2.34 26.20
C GLY A 3 -15.34 -3.54 26.30
N GLU A 4 -15.01 -3.92 27.54
CA GLU A 4 -14.93 -5.30 28.04
C GLU A 4 -14.49 -5.25 29.52
N PHE A 5 -15.17 -6.03 30.38
CA PHE A 5 -15.04 -6.06 31.84
C PHE A 5 -13.62 -6.44 32.36
N THR A 6 -12.68 -6.73 31.47
CA THR A 6 -11.30 -7.17 31.77
C THR A 6 -10.21 -6.19 31.29
N GLY A 7 -10.57 -5.09 30.63
CA GLY A 7 -9.61 -4.13 30.07
C GLY A 7 -8.84 -4.64 28.84
N LEU A 8 -9.30 -5.72 28.21
CA LEU A 8 -8.76 -6.25 26.96
C LEU A 8 -9.72 -5.91 25.82
N ALA A 9 -9.22 -5.39 24.70
CA ALA A 9 -10.05 -5.22 23.51
C ALA A 9 -10.16 -6.55 22.76
N HIS A 10 -11.37 -7.07 22.51
CA HIS A 10 -11.51 -8.30 21.72
C HIS A 10 -11.03 -8.11 20.26
N PRO A 11 -10.27 -9.06 19.66
CA PRO A 11 -9.69 -8.92 18.32
C PRO A 11 -10.68 -8.57 17.19
N VAL A 12 -11.91 -9.03 17.31
CA VAL A 12 -12.97 -8.77 16.32
C VAL A 12 -13.56 -7.36 16.46
N TRP A 13 -13.49 -6.76 17.65
CA TRP A 13 -13.98 -5.40 17.90
C TRP A 13 -12.93 -4.34 17.60
N SER A 14 -11.66 -4.64 17.88
CA SER A 14 -10.54 -3.73 17.60
C SER A 14 -10.26 -3.59 16.10
N THR A 15 -10.45 -4.67 15.33
CA THR A 15 -10.32 -4.68 13.87
C THR A 15 -11.42 -5.57 13.27
N PRO A 16 -12.52 -4.99 12.77
CA PRO A 16 -13.61 -5.77 12.19
C PRO A 16 -13.17 -6.67 11.04
N SER A 17 -13.96 -7.71 10.77
CA SER A 17 -13.70 -8.61 9.64
C SER A 17 -13.61 -7.84 8.32
N GLY A 18 -12.50 -8.05 7.59
CA GLY A 18 -12.19 -7.34 6.35
C GLY A 18 -11.13 -6.25 6.47
N TYR A 19 -10.85 -5.72 7.68
CA TYR A 19 -9.85 -4.66 7.90
C TYR A 19 -8.45 -5.20 8.24
N GLY A 20 -8.30 -6.52 8.41
CA GLY A 20 -7.02 -7.18 8.65
C GLY A 20 -7.17 -8.69 8.69
N SER A 21 -6.08 -9.43 8.46
CA SER A 21 -6.07 -10.89 8.60
C SER A 21 -6.35 -11.30 10.06
N PRO A 22 -6.95 -12.47 10.33
CA PRO A 22 -7.20 -12.95 11.69
C PRO A 22 -5.97 -12.90 12.61
N GLU A 23 -4.79 -13.19 12.06
CA GLU A 23 -3.51 -13.20 12.76
C GLU A 23 -3.10 -11.78 13.19
N ASN A 24 -3.26 -10.79 12.31
CA ASN A 24 -2.90 -9.40 12.59
C ASN A 24 -3.80 -8.77 13.67
N ARG A 25 -5.08 -9.19 13.77
CA ARG A 25 -6.01 -8.67 14.79
C ARG A 25 -5.54 -8.98 16.20
N ARG A 26 -5.09 -10.22 16.40
CA ARG A 26 -4.56 -10.69 17.68
C ARG A 26 -3.30 -9.91 18.05
N ALA A 27 -2.36 -9.79 17.11
CA ALA A 27 -1.12 -9.05 17.34
C ALA A 27 -1.39 -7.57 17.71
N PHE A 28 -2.36 -6.93 17.06
CA PHE A 28 -2.77 -5.55 17.39
C PHE A 28 -3.35 -5.42 18.80
N VAL A 29 -4.23 -6.33 19.20
CA VAL A 29 -4.82 -6.34 20.56
C VAL A 29 -3.77 -6.55 21.64
N GLU A 30 -2.85 -7.49 21.43
CA GLU A 30 -1.77 -7.76 22.37
C GLU A 30 -0.86 -6.53 22.54
N PHE A 31 -0.60 -5.79 21.46
CA PHE A 31 0.14 -4.53 21.54
C PHE A 31 -0.67 -3.44 22.26
N ALA A 32 -1.93 -3.24 21.87
CA ALA A 32 -2.80 -2.22 22.46
C ALA A 32 -3.02 -2.45 23.97
N SER A 33 -2.93 -3.71 24.43
CA SER A 33 -3.00 -4.09 25.84
C SER A 33 -1.63 -4.15 26.54
N GLY A 34 -0.55 -3.75 25.87
CA GLY A 34 0.81 -3.73 26.42
C GLY A 34 1.46 -5.11 26.63
N ARG A 35 0.87 -6.16 26.06
CA ARG A 35 1.34 -7.57 26.18
C ARG A 35 2.35 -7.95 25.10
N SER A 36 2.38 -7.20 24.00
CA SER A 36 3.35 -7.40 22.93
C SER A 36 3.93 -6.07 22.43
N ARG A 37 5.01 -6.16 21.66
CA ARG A 37 5.58 -5.02 20.95
C ARG A 37 4.68 -4.64 19.78
N ASN A 38 4.78 -3.39 19.34
CA ASN A 38 4.01 -2.89 18.20
C ASN A 38 4.18 -3.83 17.00
N PRO A 39 3.10 -4.44 16.47
CA PRO A 39 3.17 -5.31 15.30
C PRO A 39 3.55 -4.53 14.04
N ARG A 40 3.38 -3.21 14.05
CA ARG A 40 3.94 -2.29 13.04
C ARG A 40 5.37 -1.89 13.39
N TYR A 41 6.16 -2.83 13.90
CA TYR A 41 7.59 -2.64 14.16
C TYR A 41 8.22 -2.05 12.89
N ARG A 42 8.97 -0.96 13.04
CA ARG A 42 9.78 -0.39 11.97
C ARG A 42 11.20 -0.91 12.18
N PRO A 43 11.66 -1.88 11.38
CA PRO A 43 13.03 -2.36 11.44
C PRO A 43 14.03 -1.24 11.13
N GLU A 44 15.30 -1.49 11.41
CA GLU A 44 16.39 -0.64 10.92
C GLU A 44 16.36 -0.54 9.40
N LEU A 45 16.85 0.57 8.85
CA LEU A 45 16.76 0.91 7.43
C LEU A 45 17.27 -0.23 6.53
N GLU A 46 18.40 -0.83 6.88
CA GLU A 46 19.02 -1.93 6.14
C GLU A 46 18.05 -3.11 6.00
N LYS A 47 17.32 -3.43 7.07
CA LYS A 47 16.33 -4.49 7.06
C LYS A 47 15.12 -4.11 6.21
N GLN A 48 14.70 -2.84 6.23
CA GLN A 48 13.63 -2.35 5.36
C GLN A 48 14.00 -2.43 3.86
N LEU A 49 15.28 -2.17 3.53
CA LEU A 49 15.80 -2.28 2.17
C LEU A 49 15.97 -3.74 1.71
N GLU A 50 16.35 -4.64 2.63
CA GLU A 50 16.46 -6.08 2.40
C GLU A 50 15.09 -6.71 2.13
N GLU A 51 14.09 -6.37 2.94
CA GLU A 51 12.73 -6.92 2.87
C GLU A 51 11.83 -6.19 1.85
N LEU A 52 12.40 -5.30 1.03
CA LEU A 52 11.70 -4.54 -0.01
C LEU A 52 10.55 -3.66 0.51
N MET A 53 10.54 -3.35 1.81
CA MET A 53 9.61 -2.36 2.37
C MET A 53 9.93 -0.95 1.87
N ILE A 54 11.22 -0.67 1.68
CA ILE A 54 11.71 0.52 0.98
C ILE A 54 12.49 0.06 -0.24
N ILE A 55 12.15 0.61 -1.41
CA ILE A 55 12.88 0.37 -2.66
C ILE A 55 13.63 1.64 -3.02
N ALA A 56 14.94 1.62 -2.81
CA ALA A 56 15.85 2.71 -3.14
C ALA A 56 17.11 2.19 -3.86
N GLY A 57 17.76 3.08 -4.61
CA GLY A 57 18.99 2.83 -5.36
C GLY A 57 19.03 3.55 -6.70
N THR A 58 19.92 3.10 -7.57
CA THR A 58 19.95 3.51 -8.98
C THR A 58 18.71 3.01 -9.74
N PRO A 59 18.34 3.61 -10.89
CA PRO A 59 17.20 3.16 -11.69
C PRO A 59 17.26 1.65 -12.00
N LYS A 60 18.43 1.13 -12.38
CA LYS A 60 18.62 -0.31 -12.65
C LYS A 60 18.30 -1.20 -11.44
N GLN A 61 18.73 -0.80 -10.24
CA GLN A 61 18.45 -1.54 -9.01
C GLN A 61 16.97 -1.48 -8.65
N VAL A 62 16.35 -0.30 -8.77
CA VAL A 62 14.91 -0.11 -8.52
C VAL A 62 14.08 -0.96 -9.47
N ILE A 63 14.39 -0.96 -10.77
CA ILE A 63 13.71 -1.79 -11.78
C ILE A 63 13.80 -3.28 -11.43
N ALA A 64 14.99 -3.76 -11.06
CA ALA A 64 15.18 -5.17 -10.68
C ALA A 64 14.35 -5.56 -9.45
N LYS A 65 14.31 -4.69 -8.42
CA LYS A 65 13.49 -4.91 -7.22
C LYS A 65 11.99 -4.85 -7.52
N LEU A 66 11.55 -3.91 -8.38
CA LEU A 66 10.16 -3.80 -8.78
C LEU A 66 9.69 -5.03 -9.57
N ARG A 67 10.56 -5.66 -10.38
CA ARG A 67 10.22 -6.91 -11.06
C ARG A 67 9.75 -8.00 -10.08
N ILE A 68 10.47 -8.18 -8.97
CA ILE A 68 10.09 -9.13 -7.91
C ILE A 68 8.67 -8.83 -7.42
N LEU A 69 8.37 -7.56 -7.12
CA LEU A 69 7.03 -7.16 -6.67
C LEU A 69 5.95 -7.46 -7.74
N LEU A 70 6.21 -7.15 -9.01
CA LEU A 70 5.28 -7.39 -10.11
C LEU A 70 4.99 -8.88 -10.32
N GLU A 71 6.01 -9.73 -10.20
CA GLU A 71 5.90 -11.19 -10.36
C GLU A 71 5.09 -11.81 -9.20
N GLU A 72 5.41 -11.42 -7.96
CA GLU A 72 4.80 -12.01 -6.75
C GLU A 72 3.40 -11.48 -6.44
N THR A 73 3.17 -10.17 -6.59
CA THR A 73 1.91 -9.53 -6.16
C THR A 73 0.94 -9.26 -7.31
N ARG A 74 1.43 -9.33 -8.55
CA ARG A 74 0.65 -9.13 -9.78
C ARG A 74 -0.31 -7.94 -9.75
N PRO A 75 0.18 -6.72 -9.44
CA PRO A 75 -0.70 -5.58 -9.19
C PRO A 75 -1.29 -5.02 -10.49
N GLY A 76 -2.56 -4.59 -10.44
CA GLY A 76 -3.20 -3.84 -11.53
C GLY A 76 -2.96 -2.33 -11.49
N ILE A 77 -2.67 -1.77 -10.31
CA ILE A 77 -2.30 -0.36 -10.10
C ILE A 77 -1.11 -0.32 -9.15
N LEU A 78 -0.09 0.46 -9.50
CA LEU A 78 1.07 0.73 -8.65
C LEU A 78 1.16 2.23 -8.35
N GLY A 79 1.12 2.59 -7.07
CA GLY A 79 1.37 3.95 -6.59
C GLY A 79 2.75 4.03 -5.95
N MET A 80 3.51 5.08 -6.26
CA MET A 80 4.87 5.28 -5.73
C MET A 80 5.02 6.63 -5.08
N TRP A 81 5.68 6.64 -3.93
CA TRP A 81 6.05 7.82 -3.18
C TRP A 81 7.51 8.14 -3.51
N GLY A 82 7.73 9.20 -4.31
CA GLY A 82 9.07 9.60 -4.73
C GLY A 82 9.90 10.30 -3.63
N ASN A 83 9.26 10.59 -2.50
CA ASN A 83 9.88 11.18 -1.32
C ASN A 83 9.36 10.45 -0.08
N ASP A 84 10.26 9.75 0.62
CA ASP A 84 9.95 9.16 1.92
C ASP A 84 11.06 9.53 2.91
N GLY A 85 10.66 9.97 4.11
CA GLY A 85 11.58 10.48 5.13
C GLY A 85 12.18 11.86 4.81
N SER A 86 13.39 12.09 5.32
CA SER A 86 14.10 13.38 5.28
C SER A 86 14.95 13.54 4.01
N VAL A 87 14.31 13.50 2.85
CA VAL A 87 14.96 13.68 1.54
C VAL A 87 14.96 15.16 1.15
N SER A 88 16.06 15.65 0.59
CA SER A 88 16.14 17.04 0.12
C SER A 88 15.17 17.30 -1.04
N ASN A 89 14.79 18.55 -1.26
CA ASN A 89 13.91 18.89 -2.38
C ASN A 89 14.56 18.58 -3.74
N GLU A 90 15.88 18.77 -3.85
CA GLU A 90 16.66 18.48 -5.05
C GLU A 90 16.68 16.98 -5.36
N ASP A 91 16.94 16.15 -4.34
CA ASP A 91 16.93 14.70 -4.48
C ASP A 91 15.54 14.17 -4.81
N ALA A 92 14.48 14.71 -4.18
CA ALA A 92 13.10 14.35 -4.49
C ALA A 92 12.74 14.67 -5.95
N ARG A 93 13.13 15.83 -6.46
CA ARG A 93 12.92 16.20 -7.88
C ARG A 93 13.72 15.29 -8.81
N THR A 94 14.95 14.96 -8.45
CA THR A 94 15.79 14.02 -9.21
C THR A 94 15.17 12.63 -9.24
N CYS A 95 14.68 12.13 -8.11
CA CYS A 95 13.96 10.86 -8.00
C CYS A 95 12.73 10.83 -8.91
N ILE A 96 11.86 11.84 -8.82
CA ILE A 96 10.65 11.95 -9.67
C ILE A 96 11.03 11.95 -11.16
N ARG A 97 12.07 12.71 -11.55
CA ARG A 97 12.55 12.75 -12.93
C ARG A 97 13.02 11.37 -13.40
N LEU A 98 13.84 10.68 -12.63
CA LEU A 98 14.35 9.34 -12.96
C LEU A 98 13.24 8.29 -12.99
N LEU A 99 12.27 8.38 -12.08
CA LEU A 99 11.09 7.52 -12.09
C LEU A 99 10.32 7.66 -13.41
N GLY A 100 10.05 8.89 -13.84
CA GLY A 100 9.33 9.15 -15.08
C GLY A 100 10.11 8.80 -16.35
N GLN A 101 11.42 9.03 -16.37
CA GLN A 101 12.26 8.87 -17.58
C GLN A 101 12.78 7.44 -17.77
N GLU A 102 13.06 6.71 -16.69
CA GLU A 102 13.77 5.43 -16.75
C GLU A 102 12.96 4.28 -16.14
N VAL A 103 12.43 4.47 -14.93
CA VAL A 103 11.83 3.37 -14.16
C VAL A 103 10.43 3.01 -14.69
N PHE A 104 9.52 3.97 -14.80
CA PHE A 104 8.14 3.71 -15.24
C PHE A 104 8.04 3.17 -16.67
N PRO A 105 8.84 3.64 -17.65
CA PRO A 105 8.88 3.00 -18.97
C PRO A 105 9.29 1.52 -18.87
N ALA A 106 10.36 1.20 -18.13
CA ALA A 106 10.78 -0.18 -17.95
C ALA A 106 9.71 -1.03 -17.24
N VAL A 107 9.07 -0.51 -16.19
CA VAL A 107 7.97 -1.18 -15.48
C VAL A 107 6.79 -1.48 -16.40
N ARG A 108 6.45 -0.58 -17.32
CA ARG A 108 5.37 -0.82 -18.31
C ARG A 108 5.72 -1.93 -19.29
N GLU A 109 6.96 -2.02 -19.74
CA GLU A 109 7.40 -3.14 -20.59
C GLU A 109 7.37 -4.47 -19.81
N MET A 110 7.81 -4.48 -18.54
CA MET A 110 7.69 -5.65 -17.67
C MET A 110 6.23 -6.06 -17.45
N ALA A 111 5.31 -5.10 -17.27
CA ALA A 111 3.90 -5.38 -17.14
C ALA A 111 3.31 -6.06 -18.40
N LYS A 112 3.72 -5.62 -19.60
CA LYS A 112 3.33 -6.26 -20.86
C LYS A 112 3.88 -7.68 -20.97
N GLU A 113 5.17 -7.86 -20.67
CA GLU A 113 5.83 -9.18 -20.65
C GLU A 113 5.11 -10.16 -19.73
N LEU A 114 4.67 -9.67 -18.56
CA LEU A 114 3.97 -10.47 -17.57
C LEU A 114 2.45 -10.60 -17.82
N ASP A 115 1.86 -9.95 -18.82
CA ASP A 115 0.38 -9.83 -18.99
C ASP A 115 -0.33 -9.27 -17.74
N LEU A 116 0.24 -8.22 -17.14
CA LEU A 116 -0.39 -7.47 -16.05
C LEU A 116 -1.29 -6.37 -16.62
N LYS A 117 -2.60 -6.56 -16.52
CA LYS A 117 -3.58 -5.60 -17.06
C LYS A 117 -3.93 -4.54 -16.04
N SER A 118 -3.95 -3.29 -16.49
CA SER A 118 -4.51 -2.20 -15.69
C SER A 118 -6.04 -2.26 -15.64
N PRO A 119 -6.65 -1.66 -14.62
CA PRO A 119 -8.11 -1.51 -14.55
C PRO A 119 -8.71 -0.77 -15.75
N PHE A 120 -7.94 0.12 -16.40
CA PHE A 120 -8.38 0.82 -17.61
C PHE A 120 -8.46 -0.10 -18.83
N GLU A 121 -7.57 -1.08 -18.94
CA GLU A 121 -7.58 -2.07 -20.03
C GLU A 121 -8.66 -3.13 -19.85
N THR A 122 -9.02 -3.42 -18.59
CA THR A 122 -10.05 -4.41 -18.24
C THR A 122 -11.44 -3.80 -18.05
N ASN A 123 -11.58 -2.49 -18.26
CA ASN A 123 -12.79 -1.72 -18.00
C ASN A 123 -13.38 -2.00 -16.61
N GLN A 124 -12.50 -2.17 -15.62
CA GLN A 124 -12.90 -2.36 -14.23
C GLN A 124 -13.36 -1.01 -13.68
N PRO A 125 -14.45 -0.96 -12.91
CA PRO A 125 -14.95 0.29 -12.37
C PRO A 125 -13.96 0.85 -11.35
N VAL A 126 -13.15 1.81 -11.78
CA VAL A 126 -12.22 2.58 -10.92
C VAL A 126 -12.85 3.87 -10.37
N SER A 127 -14.04 4.23 -10.87
CA SER A 127 -14.83 5.39 -10.44
C SER A 127 -16.32 5.04 -10.36
N ILE A 128 -17.05 5.77 -9.51
CA ILE A 128 -18.52 5.77 -9.45
C ILE A 128 -19.15 6.11 -10.82
N ASP A 129 -18.43 6.81 -11.69
CA ASP A 129 -18.90 7.18 -13.03
C ASP A 129 -19.12 5.94 -13.93
N TYR A 130 -18.47 4.81 -13.61
CA TYR A 130 -18.62 3.53 -14.32
C TYR A 130 -19.61 2.57 -13.62
N MET A 131 -20.40 3.08 -12.67
CA MET A 131 -21.43 2.31 -11.97
C MET A 131 -22.82 2.76 -12.47
N PRO A 132 -23.31 2.26 -13.63
CA PRO A 132 -24.53 2.75 -14.29
C PRO A 132 -25.81 2.60 -13.47
N HIS A 133 -25.76 1.85 -12.36
CA HIS A 133 -26.88 1.61 -11.45
C HIS A 133 -26.67 2.22 -10.06
N LEU A 134 -25.59 2.98 -9.84
CA LEU A 134 -25.41 3.69 -8.57
C LEU A 134 -26.41 4.84 -8.51
N LYS A 135 -27.42 4.70 -7.64
CA LYS A 135 -28.32 5.82 -7.34
C LYS A 135 -27.47 6.96 -6.76
N ALA A 136 -27.61 8.16 -7.33
CA ALA A 136 -26.98 9.35 -6.77
C ALA A 136 -27.34 9.45 -5.27
N PRO A 137 -26.36 9.75 -4.40
CA PRO A 137 -26.67 9.92 -2.98
C PRO A 137 -27.72 11.03 -2.89
N VAL A 138 -28.84 10.71 -2.24
CA VAL A 138 -29.84 11.72 -1.87
C VAL A 138 -29.08 12.72 -1.02
N ARG A 139 -28.89 13.95 -1.51
CA ARG A 139 -28.32 15.02 -0.69
C ARG A 139 -29.13 15.05 0.59
N ALA A 140 -28.50 14.69 1.71
CA ALA A 140 -29.11 14.90 3.00
C ALA A 140 -29.45 16.40 3.04
N ALA A 141 -30.73 16.70 3.19
CA ALA A 141 -31.17 18.06 3.41
C ALA A 141 -30.41 18.54 4.65
N ALA A 142 -29.47 19.45 4.45
CA ALA A 142 -28.93 20.23 5.54
C ALA A 142 -30.06 21.17 5.97
N GLU A 143 -30.80 20.75 6.99
CA GLU A 143 -31.54 21.66 7.87
C GLU A 143 -30.61 22.18 8.96
#